data_AF-A0A2N6D436-F1
#
_entry.id   AF-A0A2N6D436-F1
#
_cell.length_a   1.000
_cell.length_b   1.000
_cell.length_c   1.000
_cell.angle_alpha   90.00
_cell.angle_beta   90.00
_cell.angle_gamma   90.00
#
_symmetry.space_group_name_H-M   'P 1'
#
loop_
_entity.id
_entity.type
_entity.pdbx_description
1 polymer ?
#
loop_
_entity_poly.entity_id
_entity_poly.type
_entity_poly.pdbx_seq_one_letter_code
_entity_poly.pdbx_strand_id
1 'polypeptide(L)'
;MPLLDIEHVIKQDNVKSRFKLVHIAGLRARELNAPKEDSMRRQNEEYTKVTTTALSEIIEGQIAFERTMTAEEIAEEAADEANE
;
A
#
# COMPACT_ATOMS: atom_id res chain seq x y z
N MET A 1 9.96 -13.52 -9.20
CA MET A 1 8.76 -13.04 -9.92
C MET A 1 7.81 -12.46 -8.87
N PRO A 2 7.34 -11.21 -9.01
CA PRO A 2 6.60 -10.52 -7.94
C PRO A 2 5.29 -11.20 -7.52
N LEU A 3 4.73 -12.08 -8.36
CA LEU A 3 3.58 -12.92 -8.02
C LEU A 3 3.87 -13.99 -6.95
N LEU A 4 5.13 -14.41 -6.76
CA LEU A 4 5.51 -15.47 -5.81
C LEU A 4 5.65 -14.97 -4.36
N ASP A 5 5.78 -13.66 -4.13
CA ASP A 5 6.03 -13.08 -2.79
C ASP A 5 4.82 -12.34 -2.19
N ILE A 6 3.70 -12.26 -2.91
CA ILE A 6 2.47 -11.63 -2.40
C ILE A 6 1.96 -12.34 -1.12
N GLU A 7 2.03 -13.67 -1.08
CA GLU A 7 1.64 -14.49 0.08
C GLU A 7 2.48 -14.21 1.33
N HIS A 8 3.77 -13.85 1.15
CA HIS A 8 4.66 -13.49 2.25
C HIS A 8 4.35 -12.09 2.79
N VAL A 9 3.98 -11.16 1.92
CA VAL A 9 3.73 -9.75 2.28
C VAL A 9 2.37 -9.54 2.92
N ILE A 10 1.36 -10.35 2.58
CA ILE A 10 0.05 -10.30 3.27
C ILE A 10 0.18 -10.66 4.76
N LYS A 11 1.27 -11.31 5.19
CA LYS A 11 1.52 -11.59 6.61
C LYS A 11 2.07 -10.38 7.39
N GLN A 12 2.48 -9.31 6.70
CA GLN A 12 2.95 -8.10 7.35
C GLN A 12 1.75 -7.29 7.90
N ASP A 13 1.90 -6.71 9.09
CA ASP A 13 0.76 -6.11 9.81
C ASP A 13 0.11 -4.94 9.05
N ASN A 14 0.91 -4.21 8.28
CA ASN A 14 0.50 -3.11 7.42
C ASN A 14 -0.31 -3.55 6.19
N VAL A 15 -0.18 -4.80 5.74
CA VAL A 15 -0.79 -5.33 4.50
C VAL A 15 -1.57 -6.64 4.72
N LYS A 16 -2.18 -6.83 5.89
CA LYS A 16 -3.00 -8.02 6.27
C LYS A 16 -4.13 -8.42 5.31
N SER A 17 -4.45 -7.60 4.31
CA SER A 17 -5.54 -7.83 3.36
C SER A 17 -5.03 -7.77 1.93
N ARG A 18 -5.36 -8.80 1.14
CA ARG A 18 -5.14 -8.83 -0.32
C ARG A 18 -5.79 -7.65 -1.02
N PHE A 19 -6.98 -7.24 -0.57
CA PHE A 19 -7.68 -6.08 -1.12
C PHE A 19 -6.94 -4.78 -0.80
N LYS A 20 -6.42 -4.65 0.42
CA LYS A 20 -5.62 -3.50 0.83
C LYS A 20 -4.32 -3.42 0.02
N LEU A 21 -3.63 -4.55 -0.19
CA LEU A 21 -2.44 -4.62 -1.05
C LEU A 21 -2.74 -4.11 -2.47
N VAL A 22 -3.81 -4.61 -3.10
CA VAL A 22 -4.21 -4.23 -4.46
C VAL A 22 -4.59 -2.76 -4.52
N HIS A 23 -5.32 -2.27 -3.53
CA HIS A 23 -5.71 -0.86 -3.46
C HIS A 23 -4.49 0.06 -3.39
N ILE A 24 -3.56 -0.23 -2.47
CA ILE A 24 -2.32 0.50 -2.29
C ILE A 24 -1.47 0.48 -3.58
N ALA A 25 -1.29 -0.70 -4.18
CA ALA A 25 -0.57 -0.87 -5.43
C ALA A 25 -1.23 -0.06 -6.58
N GLY A 26 -2.56 0.04 -6.60
CA GLY A 26 -3.30 0.85 -7.56
C GLY A 26 -3.05 2.35 -7.40
N LEU A 27 -3.05 2.85 -6.15
CA LEU A 27 -2.71 4.25 -5.85
C LEU A 27 -1.29 4.57 -6.31
N ARG A 28 -0.33 3.72 -5.95
CA ARG A 28 1.07 3.91 -6.31
C ARG A 28 1.30 3.82 -7.83
N ALA A 29 0.69 2.86 -8.51
CA ALA A 29 0.80 2.75 -9.97
C ALA A 29 0.23 3.98 -10.70
N ARG A 30 -0.83 4.60 -10.14
CA ARG A 30 -1.38 5.86 -10.67
C ARG A 30 -0.40 7.01 -10.51
N GLU A 31 0.24 7.11 -9.35
CA GLU A 31 1.28 8.11 -9.07
C GLU A 31 2.48 7.96 -10.02
N LEU A 32 2.94 6.73 -10.26
CA LEU A 32 4.02 6.45 -11.21
C LEU A 32 3.68 6.80 -12.66
N ASN A 33 2.41 6.65 -13.06
CA ASN A 33 1.94 7.00 -14.41
C ASN A 33 1.75 8.52 -14.61
N ALA A 34 1.33 9.22 -13.56
CA ALA A 34 1.03 10.65 -13.59
C ALA A 34 1.63 11.34 -12.35
N PRO A 35 2.97 11.48 -12.30
CA PRO A 35 3.64 12.05 -11.15
C PRO A 35 3.29 13.54 -10.99
N LYS A 36 3.05 13.95 -9.76
CA LYS A 36 2.90 15.36 -9.34
C LYS A 36 4.25 15.87 -8.83
N GLU A 37 4.35 17.18 -8.55
CA GLU A 37 5.60 17.78 -8.03
C GLU A 37 6.07 17.11 -6.72
N ASP A 38 5.13 16.76 -5.84
CA ASP A 38 5.43 16.11 -4.55
C ASP A 38 5.50 14.58 -4.63
N SER A 39 5.35 13.99 -5.83
CA SER A 39 5.31 12.54 -5.97
C SER A 39 6.66 11.89 -5.72
N MET A 40 6.64 10.79 -4.99
CA MET A 40 7.85 10.01 -4.77
C MET A 40 8.32 9.39 -6.08
N ARG A 41 9.63 9.53 -6.38
CA ARG A 41 10.23 8.90 -7.55
C ARG A 41 10.12 7.37 -7.45
N ARG A 42 10.25 6.72 -8.62
CA ARG A 42 10.38 5.26 -8.69
C ARG A 42 11.61 4.82 -7.89
N GLN A 43 11.46 3.78 -7.07
CA GLN A 43 12.51 3.27 -6.19
C GLN A 43 13.38 2.20 -6.86
N ASN A 44 12.88 1.57 -7.91
CA ASN A 44 13.62 0.55 -8.66
C ASN A 44 13.79 0.97 -10.14
N GLU A 45 14.99 0.80 -10.69
CA GLU A 45 15.32 1.21 -12.07
C GLU A 45 14.90 0.18 -13.13
N GLU A 46 14.37 -0.97 -12.72
CA GLU A 46 13.82 -1.94 -13.67
C GLU A 46 12.66 -1.32 -14.48
N TYR A 47 12.83 -1.30 -15.80
CA TYR A 47 11.82 -0.86 -16.76
C TYR A 47 10.69 -1.88 -16.91
N THR A 48 9.96 -2.11 -15.82
CA THR A 48 8.75 -2.94 -15.77
C THR A 48 7.49 -2.07 -15.85
N LYS A 49 6.33 -2.71 -16.06
CA LYS A 49 5.03 -2.05 -16.02
C LYS A 49 4.83 -1.41 -14.65
N VAL A 50 4.23 -0.22 -14.59
CA VAL A 50 4.04 0.54 -13.34
C VAL A 50 3.33 -0.25 -12.23
N THR A 51 2.44 -1.16 -12.57
CA THR A 51 1.74 -2.02 -11.60
C THR A 51 2.66 -3.07 -11.00
N THR A 52 3.58 -3.62 -11.81
CA THR A 52 4.62 -4.54 -11.35
C THR A 52 5.60 -3.80 -10.45
N THR A 53 6.04 -2.61 -10.85
CA THR A 53 6.91 -1.76 -10.04
C THR A 53 6.27 -1.42 -8.70
N ALA A 54 5.00 -0.96 -8.70
CA ALA A 54 4.28 -0.62 -7.48
C ALA A 54 4.17 -1.81 -6.51
N LEU A 55 3.87 -3.01 -7.02
CA LEU A 55 3.83 -4.22 -6.20
C LEU A 55 5.20 -4.55 -5.60
N SER A 56 6.28 -4.47 -6.39
CA SER A 56 7.64 -4.69 -5.89
C SER A 56 8.03 -3.68 -4.81
N GLU A 57 7.77 -2.38 -5.04
CA GLU A 57 8.08 -1.31 -4.06
C GLU A 57 7.36 -1.54 -2.72
N ILE A 58 6.13 -2.04 -2.74
CA ILE A 58 5.37 -2.38 -1.52
C ILE A 58 5.92 -3.64 -0.87
N ILE A 59 6.20 -4.69 -1.66
CA ILE A 59 6.69 -5.97 -1.17
C ILE A 59 8.06 -5.83 -0.50
N GLU A 60 8.94 -5.02 -1.07
CA GLU A 60 10.28 -4.73 -0.58
C GLU A 60 10.29 -3.72 0.58
N GLY A 61 9.12 -3.20 0.99
CA GLY A 61 9.00 -2.22 2.08
C GLY A 61 9.60 -0.85 1.77
N GLN A 62 9.82 -0.55 0.48
CA GLN A 62 10.36 0.75 0.04
C GLN A 62 9.33 1.87 0.16
N ILE A 63 8.04 1.51 0.27
CA ILE A 63 6.95 2.46 0.48
C ILE A 63 6.09 2.00 1.65
N ALA A 64 5.99 2.86 2.66
CA ALA A 64 5.04 2.71 3.75
C ALA A 64 3.78 3.49 3.44
N PHE A 65 2.62 2.82 3.53
CA PHE A 65 1.33 3.48 3.48
C PHE A 65 0.76 3.54 4.90
N GLU A 66 0.76 4.73 5.46
CA GLU A 66 0.03 5.01 6.70
C GLU A 66 -1.43 5.29 6.34
N ARG A 67 -2.34 4.48 6.86
CA ARG A 67 -3.78 4.79 6.78
C ARG A 67 -4.03 5.94 7.73
N THR A 68 -4.29 7.12 7.19
CA THR A 68 -4.87 8.21 7.97
C THR A 68 -6.33 7.86 8.21
N MET A 69 -6.66 7.44 9.44
CA MET A 69 -8.05 7.22 9.83
C MET A 69 -8.78 8.56 9.84
N THR A 70 -10.00 8.60 9.34
CA THR A 70 -10.82 9.81 9.49
C THR A 70 -11.29 9.93 10.93
N ALA A 71 -11.64 11.15 11.36
CA ALA A 71 -12.13 11.38 12.72
C ALA A 71 -13.39 10.54 13.02
N GLU A 72 -14.20 10.22 12.00
CA GLU A 72 -15.36 9.33 12.15
C GLU A 72 -14.95 7.88 12.44
N GLU A 73 -13.96 7.34 11.73
CA GLU A 73 -13.48 5.96 11.92
C GLU A 73 -12.79 5.77 13.28
N ILE A 74 -12.08 6.78 13.78
CA ILE A 74 -11.45 6.78 15.12
C ILE A 74 -12.52 6.77 16.21
N ALA A 75 -13.62 7.52 16.01
CA ALA A 75 -14.72 7.57 16.96
C ALA A 75 -15.51 6.25 17.02
N GLU A 76 -15.59 5.53 15.89
CA GLU A 76 -16.29 4.24 15.79
C GLU A 76 -15.51 3.12 16.49
N GLU A 77 -14.18 3.00 16.26
CA GLU A 77 -13.33 2.04 16.99
C GLU A 77 -13.31 2.28 18.50
N ALA A 78 -13.28 3.55 18.94
CA ALA A 78 -13.32 3.89 20.37
C ALA A 78 -14.69 3.60 21.03
N ALA A 79 -15.78 3.63 20.25
CA ALA A 79 -17.12 3.29 20.74
C ALA A 79 -17.30 1.78 20.88
N ASP A 80 -16.72 0.99 19.99
CA ASP A 80 -16.74 -0.47 20.07
C ASP A 80 -15.88 -1.00 21.23
N GLU A 81 -14.71 -0.41 21.51
CA GLU A 81 -13.87 -0.76 22.67
C GLU A 81 -14.51 -0.40 24.03
N ALA A 82 -15.40 0.59 24.07
CA ALA A 82 -16.09 1.00 25.31
C ALA A 82 -17.28 0.09 25.68
N ASN A 83 -17.63 -0.86 24.81
CA ASN A 83 -18.82 -1.71 24.94
C ASN A 83 -18.49 -3.20 25.15
N GLU A 84 -17.20 -3.53 25.34
CA GLU A 84 -16.67 -4.86 25.70
C GLU A 84 -16.19 -4.90 27.17
#